data_AF-A0A1I5FXB0-F1
#
_entry.id   AF-A0A1I5FXB0-F1
#
_cell.length_a   1.000
_cell.length_b   1.000
_cell.length_c   1.000
_cell.angle_alpha   90.00
_cell.angle_beta   90.00
_cell.angle_gamma   90.00
#
_symmetry.space_group_name_H-M   'P 1'
#
loop_
_entity.id
_entity.type
_entity.pdbx_description
1 polymer ?
#
loop_
_entity_poly.entity_id
_entity_poly.type
_entity_poly.pdbx_seq_one_letter_code
_entity_poly.pdbx_strand_id
1 'polypeptide(L)' 'MFNEQKLELMRCPIGEGQKIDGEVNSTPHEQMQREVDYVRAQQILTSMLEKDLITLSEFNKITELNRKTFSPLLAEIMP' A
#
# COMPACT_ATOMS: atom_id res chain seq x y z
N MET A 1 29.72 -5.58 -9.92
CA MET A 1 29.06 -6.89 -10.07
C MET A 1 28.34 -7.19 -8.77
N PHE A 2 27.01 -7.14 -8.77
CA PHE A 2 26.22 -7.61 -7.64
C PHE A 2 26.20 -9.14 -7.73
N ASN A 3 26.76 -9.78 -6.71
CA ASN A 3 26.94 -11.21 -6.61
C ASN A 3 25.66 -11.88 -6.08
N GLU A 4 25.42 -13.12 -6.50
CA GLU A 4 24.24 -13.91 -6.12
C GLU A 4 24.12 -14.09 -4.59
N GLN A 5 25.24 -14.05 -3.88
CA GLN A 5 25.30 -14.10 -2.41
C GLN A 5 24.66 -12.86 -1.72
N LYS A 6 24.58 -11.71 -2.40
CA LYS A 6 23.91 -10.52 -1.88
C LYS A 6 22.39 -10.55 -2.08
N LEU A 7 21.91 -11.40 -3.00
CA LEU A 7 20.48 -11.64 -3.23
C LEU A 7 19.88 -12.52 -2.11
N GLU A 8 20.66 -13.47 -1.58
CA GLU A 8 20.24 -14.31 -0.46
C GLU A 8 20.08 -13.54 0.86
N LEU A 9 20.93 -12.54 1.11
CA LEU A 9 20.87 -11.74 2.34
C LEU A 9 19.68 -10.76 2.38
N MET A 10 19.03 -10.51 1.24
CA MET A 10 17.84 -9.63 1.13
C MET A 10 16.52 -10.42 1.26
N ARG A 11 16.59 -11.75 1.41
CA ARG A 11 15.39 -12.57 1.67
C ARG A 11 15.02 -12.47 3.15
N CYS A 12 14.20 -11.48 3.49
CA CYS A 12 13.53 -11.45 4.78
C CYS A 12 12.73 -12.76 4.96
N PRO A 13 12.97 -13.55 6.02
CA PRO A 13 12.23 -14.77 6.26
C PRO A 13 10.85 -14.40 6.80
N ILE A 14 9.91 -14.11 5.90
CA ILE A 14 8.50 -14.03 6.29
C ILE A 14 7.96 -15.45 6.22
N GLY A 15 7.57 -15.95 7.39
CA GLY A 15 7.12 -17.29 7.65
C GLY A 15 5.99 -17.76 6.73
N GLU A 16 5.89 -19.07 6.65
CA GLU A 16 5.01 -19.80 5.76
C GLU A 16 3.54 -19.42 5.97
N GLY A 17 2.88 -19.08 4.87
CA GLY A 17 1.44 -19.26 4.71
C GLY A 17 0.56 -18.02 4.87
N GLN A 18 0.39 -17.28 3.77
CA GLN A 18 -0.88 -16.68 3.40
C GLN A 18 -0.92 -16.56 1.87
N LYS A 19 -1.76 -17.38 1.23
CA LYS A 19 -2.04 -17.26 -0.21
C LYS A 19 -2.92 -16.03 -0.39
N ILE A 20 -2.35 -14.96 -0.93
CA ILE A 20 -3.11 -13.79 -1.35
C ILE A 20 -3.42 -13.94 -2.85
N ASP A 21 -4.70 -14.06 -3.12
CA ASP A 21 -5.38 -14.06 -4.41
C ASP A 21 -5.32 -12.64 -5.02
N GLY A 22 -4.13 -12.30 -5.48
CA GLY A 22 -3.82 -11.03 -6.12
C GLY A 22 -2.36 -11.03 -6.56
N GLU A 23 -2.03 -11.86 -7.55
CA GLU A 23 -0.69 -11.97 -8.09
C GLU A 23 -0.30 -10.66 -8.80
N VAL A 24 0.26 -9.72 -8.05
CA VAL A 24 1.18 -8.73 -8.58
C VAL A 24 2.56 -9.14 -8.08
N ASN A 25 3.30 -9.83 -8.95
CA ASN A 25 4.73 -10.15 -8.79
C ASN A 25 5.54 -8.85 -8.70
N SER A 26 5.41 -8.15 -7.58
CA SER A 26 6.04 -6.87 -7.29
C SER A 26 7.16 -7.09 -6.31
N THR A 27 8.25 -6.39 -6.53
CA THR A 27 9.39 -6.42 -5.63
C THR A 27 8.97 -5.88 -4.25
N PRO A 28 9.65 -6.29 -3.16
CA PRO A 28 9.37 -5.74 -1.83
C PRO A 28 9.43 -4.21 -1.79
N HIS A 29 10.31 -3.60 -2.60
CA HIS A 29 10.40 -2.14 -2.70
C HIS A 29 9.14 -1.51 -3.31
N GLU A 30 8.60 -2.09 -4.38
CA GLU A 30 7.36 -1.61 -5.00
C GLU A 30 6.15 -1.76 -4.07
N GLN A 31 6.08 -2.86 -3.31
CA GLN A 31 5.04 -3.01 -2.29
C GLN A 31 5.17 -1.91 -1.22
N MET A 32 6.38 -1.66 -0.71
CA MET A 32 6.62 -0.57 0.25
C MET A 32 6.25 0.79 -0.32
N GLN A 33 6.53 1.05 -1.60
CA GLN A 33 6.18 2.30 -2.25
C GLN A 33 4.65 2.48 -2.29
N ARG A 34 3.90 1.42 -2.60
CA ARG A 34 2.43 1.44 -2.57
C ARG A 34 1.86 1.72 -1.18
N GLU A 35 2.48 1.20 -0.11
CA GLU A 35 2.08 1.57 1.26
C GLU A 35 2.24 3.08 1.49
N VAL A 36 3.41 3.63 1.15
CA VAL A 36 3.73 5.05 1.36
C VAL A 36 2.81 5.95 0.54
N ASP A 37 2.54 5.57 -0.72
CA ASP A 37 1.68 6.35 -1.60
C ASP A 37 0.22 6.32 -1.13
N TYR A 38 -0.26 5.17 -0.64
CA TYR A 38 -1.59 5.07 -0.03
C TYR A 38 -1.71 5.96 1.21
N VAL A 39 -0.74 5.94 2.12
CA VAL A 39 -0.72 6.82 3.31
C VAL A 39 -0.80 8.29 2.89
N ARG A 40 0.02 8.69 1.92
CA ARG A 40 0.06 10.07 1.43
C ARG A 40 -1.27 10.47 0.82
N ALA A 41 -1.88 9.60 0.01
CA ALA A 41 -3.18 9.85 -0.58
C ALA A 41 -4.26 10.05 0.50
N GLN A 42 -4.23 9.23 1.57
CA GLN A 42 -5.18 9.34 2.68
C GLN A 42 -5.01 10.65 3.47
N GLN A 43 -3.77 11.10 3.69
CA GLN A 43 -3.48 12.39 4.33
C GLN A 43 -4.02 13.58 3.53
N ILE A 44 -3.83 13.56 2.20
CA ILE A 44 -4.38 14.57 1.30
C ILE A 44 -5.90 14.57 1.37
N LEU A 45 -6.51 13.39 1.28
CA LEU A 45 -7.96 13.25 1.30
C LEU A 45 -8.58 13.72 2.62
N THR A 46 -7.91 13.44 3.74
CA THR A 46 -8.30 13.93 5.08
C THR A 46 -8.24 15.45 5.11
N SER A 47 -7.17 16.04 4.60
CA SER A 47 -7.03 17.51 4.51
C SER A 47 -8.10 18.15 3.61
N MET A 48 -8.54 17.46 2.55
CA MET A 48 -9.61 17.93 1.68
C MET A 48 -10.97 17.89 2.39
N LEU A 49 -11.25 16.83 3.15
CA LEU A 49 -12.47 16.70 3.93
C LEU A 49 -12.54 17.75 5.06
N GLU A 50 -11.44 17.94 5.80
CA GLU A 50 -11.34 18.95 6.88
C GLU A 50 -11.52 20.38 6.39
N LYS A 51 -11.26 20.63 5.10
CA LYS A 51 -11.43 21.94 4.46
C LYS A 51 -12.76 22.08 3.71
N ASP A 52 -13.68 21.12 3.89
CA ASP A 52 -14.98 21.05 3.22
C ASP A 52 -14.87 21.10 1.67
N LEU A 53 -13.74 20.67 1.09
CA LEU A 53 -13.55 20.60 -0.37
C LEU A 53 -14.22 19.37 -0.98
N ILE A 54 -14.47 18.35 -0.16
CA ILE A 54 -15.18 17.12 -0.50
C ILE A 54 -16.11 16.75 0.65
N THR A 55 -17.16 16.01 0.33
CA THR A 55 -18.07 15.44 1.31
C THR A 55 -17.51 14.13 1.91
N LEU A 56 -18.03 13.72 3.06
CA LEU A 56 -17.70 12.41 3.66
C LEU A 56 -18.01 11.24 2.71
N SER A 57 -19.07 11.36 1.90
CA SER A 57 -19.43 10.35 0.90
C SER A 57 -18.38 10.22 -0.21
N GLU A 58 -17.86 11.34 -0.69
CA GLU A 58 -16.78 11.37 -1.69
C GLU A 58 -15.47 10.88 -1.10
N PHE A 59 -15.15 11.27 0.14
CA PHE A 59 -14.00 10.75 0.88
C PHE A 59 -14.03 9.21 0.95
N ASN A 60 -15.17 8.60 1.32
CA ASN A 60 -15.29 7.15 1.42
C ASN A 60 -15.11 6.46 0.06
N LYS A 61 -15.74 7.00 -0.99
CA LYS A 61 -15.58 6.47 -2.36
C LYS A 61 -14.14 6.54 -2.86
N ILE A 62 -13.46 7.66 -2.63
CA ILE A 62 -12.06 7.82 -3.03
C ILE A 62 -11.16 6.89 -2.20
N THR A 63 -11.44 6.72 -0.90
CA THR A 63 -10.72 5.78 -0.04
C THR A 63 -10.82 4.33 -0.58
N GLU A 64 -12.01 3.88 -0.97
CA GLU A 64 -12.19 2.56 -1.59
C GLU A 64 -11.45 2.42 -2.92
N LEU A 65 -11.46 3.47 -3.75
CA LEU A 65 -10.71 3.50 -5.01
C LEU A 65 -9.20 3.47 -4.78
N ASN A 66 -8.70 4.20 -3.79
CA ASN A 66 -7.29 4.21 -3.41
C ASN A 66 -6.86 2.82 -2.91
N ARG A 67 -7.67 2.12 -2.11
CA ARG A 67 -7.37 0.74 -1.67
C ARG A 67 -7.20 -0.20 -2.86
N LYS A 68 -8.07 -0.11 -3.87
CA LYS A 68 -7.97 -0.91 -5.10
C LYS A 68 -6.76 -0.51 -5.95
N THR A 69 -6.53 0.78 -6.10
CA THR A 69 -5.48 1.34 -6.98
C THR A 69 -4.09 1.07 -6.43
N PHE A 70 -3.86 1.40 -5.16
CA PHE A 70 -2.58 1.18 -4.52
C PHE A 70 -2.40 -0.27 -4.06
N SER A 71 -3.47 -1.04 -3.88
CA SER A 71 -3.41 -2.41 -3.34
C SER A 71 -2.40 -2.56 -2.17
N PRO A 72 -2.46 -1.67 -1.15
CA PRO A 72 -1.55 -1.72 -0.02
C PRO A 72 -1.89 -2.94 0.84
N LEU A 73 -0.87 -3.67 1.27
CA LEU A 73 -1.00 -4.87 2.10
C LEU A 73 -1.52 -4.53 3.50
N LEU A 74 -1.24 -3.32 4.00
CA LEU A 74 -1.57 -2.91 5.37
C LEU A 74 -2.86 -2.07 5.47
N ALA A 75 -3.66 -1.98 4.40
CA ALA A 75 -4.88 -1.16 4.40
C ALA A 75 -5.92 -1.56 5.45
N GLU A 76 -5.93 -2.83 5.89
CA GLU A 76 -6.89 -3.32 6.89
C GLU A 76 -6.56 -2.86 8.32
N ILE A 77 -5.28 -2.59 8.60
CA ILE A 77 -4.80 -2.20 9.93
C ILE A 77 -4.47 -0.71 10.02
N MET A 78 -4.50 0.01 8.88
CA MET A 78 -4.33 1.45 8.88
C MET A 78 -5.63 2.15 9.28
N PRO A 79 -5.54 3.15 10.18
CA PRO A 79 -6.68 3.95 10.63
C PRO A 79 -7.29 4.81 9.53
#